data_AF-A0A819S3P5-F1
#
_entry.id   AF-A0A819S3P5-F1
#
_cell.length_a   1.000
_cell.length_b   1.000
_cell.length_c   1.000
_cell.angle_alpha   90.00
_cell.angle_beta   90.00
_cell.angle_gamma   90.00
#
_symmetry.space_group_name_H-M   'P 1'
#
loop_
_entity.id
_entity.type
_entity.pdbx_description
1 polymer ?
#
loop_
_entity_poly.entity_id
_entity_poly.type
_entity_poly.pdbx_seq_one_letter_code
_entity_poly.pdbx_strand_id
1 'polypeptide(L)'
;MLSARVMFCVRQLTPTYRHLVQQPIADMSLINAYFRRCLAQVVVEKKTFKRDKPHINIGTIGHVDHGKTTLTAAITRILSEKKLAKVKKYEDIDNAPEEKKRGITINAAHIEYSTNSRHYGHVDCPGHADYIKNMITGSSQMDGAILVVAATDGVMPQTREHLLLAKQIGIEKIVVFMNKADAADNEMIELVELELRELLTQIGFDGEKTPIIPGSALCALEDREPKLGKEAVLKLLDAVDTYIPVPPRAADQPFLLPVEHVYSIPNKGTIVTGRVERGSAKKGDQIEVVGHNKINKGILGGLEMFHQTIEQALPGDQLGLLLKNVRKEDIRRGVFVGKPGSLKMHNKFDCQAYFLSKEEGGREEPIPKEFVLTMYCRTYDIGVKGIIPEGREMIMPGEDVTLTLYSSKRMVMDKGARFTLRDADNRTVGTGVVTNTHPDPTPEELKKFWKRAA
;
A
#
# COMPACT_ATOMS: atom_id res chain seq x y z
N MET A 1 -19.56 -44.82 -41.79
CA MET A 1 -18.24 -45.45 -42.03
C MET A 1 -17.23 -44.33 -42.25
N LEU A 2 -15.97 -44.56 -41.85
CA LEU A 2 -14.82 -43.62 -41.78
C LEU A 2 -14.75 -42.88 -40.44
N SER A 3 -13.95 -43.32 -39.46
CA SER A 3 -12.51 -43.60 -39.40
C SER A 3 -11.78 -42.42 -38.80
N ALA A 4 -11.10 -42.68 -37.69
CA ALA A 4 -10.19 -41.76 -37.05
C ALA A 4 -9.06 -41.26 -37.98
N ARG A 5 -8.38 -40.22 -37.51
CA ARG A 5 -6.99 -39.82 -37.83
C ARG A 5 -6.73 -39.09 -39.16
N VAL A 6 -6.69 -37.76 -39.08
CA VAL A 6 -5.85 -36.88 -39.91
C VAL A 6 -5.17 -35.83 -39.02
N MET A 7 -3.93 -36.17 -38.63
CA MET A 7 -2.74 -35.33 -38.42
C MET A 7 -2.76 -34.02 -39.25
N PHE A 8 -2.18 -32.86 -38.90
CA PHE A 8 -1.27 -32.37 -37.87
C PHE A 8 -1.14 -30.84 -38.15
N CYS A 9 -0.91 -29.98 -37.15
CA CYS A 9 -0.65 -28.55 -37.40
C CYS A 9 0.80 -28.34 -37.83
N VAL A 10 1.01 -27.83 -39.05
CA VAL A 10 2.34 -27.51 -39.59
C VAL A 10 2.55 -26.00 -39.62
N ARG A 11 2.71 -25.40 -38.45
CA ARG A 11 3.33 -24.07 -38.31
C ARG A 11 4.40 -23.98 -37.21
N GLN A 12 4.67 -25.07 -36.48
CA GLN A 12 5.76 -25.17 -35.50
C GLN A 12 6.85 -26.20 -35.87
N LEU A 13 6.90 -26.64 -37.13
CA LEU A 13 8.06 -27.37 -37.65
C LEU A 13 9.15 -26.37 -38.04
N THR A 14 10.39 -26.64 -37.63
CA THR A 14 11.59 -25.95 -38.11
C THR A 14 11.66 -25.99 -39.65
N PRO A 15 12.36 -25.05 -40.32
CA PRO A 15 12.24 -24.81 -41.75
C PRO A 15 12.45 -26.04 -42.67
N THR A 16 13.11 -27.08 -42.16
CA THR A 16 13.51 -28.31 -42.83
C THR A 16 12.38 -29.26 -43.23
N TYR A 17 11.17 -29.11 -42.67
CA TYR A 17 10.06 -30.08 -42.87
C TYR A 17 8.84 -29.53 -43.64
N ARG A 18 8.99 -28.36 -44.28
CA ARG A 18 7.89 -27.66 -45.00
C ARG A 18 7.33 -28.45 -46.20
N HIS A 19 8.04 -29.44 -46.70
CA HIS A 19 7.74 -30.14 -47.96
C HIS A 19 6.64 -31.21 -47.83
N LEU A 20 6.24 -31.58 -46.61
CA LEU A 20 5.34 -32.72 -46.35
C LEU A 20 3.84 -32.36 -46.26
N VAL A 21 3.45 -31.10 -46.49
CA VAL A 21 2.05 -30.65 -46.38
C VAL A 21 1.49 -30.27 -47.74
N GLN A 22 0.84 -31.23 -48.40
CA GLN A 22 0.20 -31.02 -49.69
C GLN A 22 -1.18 -31.70 -49.85
N GLN A 23 -1.97 -31.91 -48.78
CA GLN A 23 -3.32 -32.47 -48.96
C GLN A 23 -4.43 -31.82 -48.11
N PRO A 24 -5.66 -31.68 -48.65
CA PRO A 24 -6.79 -31.08 -47.94
C PRO A 24 -7.42 -32.10 -46.98
N ILE A 25 -7.73 -31.65 -45.75
CA ILE A 25 -8.24 -32.49 -44.67
C ILE A 25 -9.77 -32.32 -44.56
N ALA A 26 -10.52 -33.43 -44.60
CA ALA A 26 -11.98 -33.45 -44.73
C ALA A 26 -12.77 -33.82 -43.45
N ASP A 27 -12.16 -33.90 -42.26
CA ASP A 27 -12.85 -34.36 -41.03
C ASP A 27 -12.71 -33.39 -39.84
N MET A 28 -13.85 -32.86 -39.40
CA MET A 28 -14.03 -31.84 -38.35
C MET A 28 -13.72 -32.35 -36.93
N SER A 29 -13.72 -33.67 -36.70
CA SER A 29 -13.55 -34.25 -35.36
C SER A 29 -12.09 -34.19 -34.85
N LEU A 30 -11.11 -34.28 -35.76
CA LEU A 30 -9.68 -34.17 -35.45
C LEU A 30 -9.23 -32.74 -35.18
N ILE A 31 -9.85 -31.76 -35.84
CA ILE A 31 -9.59 -30.34 -35.61
C ILE A 31 -9.92 -29.97 -34.17
N ASN A 32 -11.03 -30.48 -33.62
CA ASN A 32 -11.44 -30.21 -32.25
C ASN A 32 -10.56 -30.90 -31.18
N ALA A 33 -10.01 -32.08 -31.46
CA ALA A 33 -9.04 -32.73 -30.58
C ALA A 33 -7.68 -32.01 -30.60
N TYR A 34 -7.26 -31.48 -31.77
CA TYR A 34 -6.02 -30.71 -31.91
C TYR A 34 -6.14 -29.30 -31.31
N PHE A 35 -7.31 -28.65 -31.44
CA PHE A 35 -7.61 -27.38 -30.76
C PHE A 35 -7.60 -27.52 -29.23
N ARG A 36 -8.12 -28.63 -28.69
CA ARG A 36 -8.03 -28.93 -27.25
C ARG A 36 -6.61 -29.22 -26.78
N ARG A 37 -5.70 -29.63 -27.67
CA ARG A 37 -4.28 -29.84 -27.36
C ARG A 37 -3.42 -28.58 -27.56
N CYS A 38 -3.79 -27.68 -28.48
CA CYS A 38 -3.22 -26.34 -28.59
C CYS A 38 -3.71 -25.38 -27.48
N LEU A 39 -4.82 -25.71 -26.81
CA LEU A 39 -5.25 -25.12 -25.54
C LEU A 39 -4.36 -25.54 -24.35
N ALA A 40 -3.41 -26.46 -24.54
CA ALA A 40 -2.35 -26.70 -23.57
C ALA A 40 -1.23 -25.69 -23.78
N GLN A 41 -1.19 -24.70 -22.88
CA GLN A 41 0.06 -24.13 -22.39
C GLN A 41 1.00 -23.53 -23.45
N VAL A 42 0.68 -22.30 -23.88
CA VAL A 42 1.73 -21.28 -23.68
C VAL A 42 1.67 -20.99 -22.18
N VAL A 43 2.32 -21.85 -21.38
CA VAL A 43 2.78 -21.38 -20.08
C VAL A 43 3.75 -20.28 -20.46
N VAL A 44 3.27 -19.04 -20.46
CA VAL A 44 4.15 -17.89 -20.37
C VAL A 44 4.91 -18.16 -19.09
N GLU A 45 6.12 -18.67 -19.23
CA GLU A 45 7.00 -18.97 -18.12
C GLU A 45 7.19 -17.64 -17.41
N LYS A 46 6.48 -17.48 -16.30
CA LYS A 46 6.55 -16.25 -15.53
C LYS A 46 7.98 -16.15 -15.04
N LYS A 47 8.62 -15.02 -15.34
CA LYS A 47 9.97 -14.76 -14.88
C LYS A 47 10.00 -14.92 -13.35
N THR A 48 11.03 -15.61 -12.87
CA THR A 48 11.27 -15.73 -11.44
C THR A 48 11.97 -14.46 -10.96
N PHE A 49 11.47 -13.86 -9.89
CA PHE A 49 12.07 -12.67 -9.31
C PHE A 49 13.44 -13.02 -8.72
N LYS A 50 14.48 -12.27 -9.09
CA LYS A 50 15.84 -12.44 -8.55
C LYS A 50 16.08 -11.44 -7.43
N ARG A 51 16.52 -11.95 -6.27
CA ARG A 51 16.80 -11.15 -5.07
C ARG A 51 18.25 -10.67 -5.02
N ASP A 52 18.64 -9.89 -6.02
CA ASP A 52 20.03 -9.44 -6.15
C ASP A 52 20.32 -8.17 -5.32
N LYS A 53 19.28 -7.42 -4.94
CA LYS A 53 19.38 -6.13 -4.24
C LYS A 53 18.46 -6.08 -3.01
N PRO A 54 18.81 -5.29 -1.98
CA PRO A 54 17.90 -5.03 -0.86
C PRO A 54 16.59 -4.42 -1.35
N HIS A 55 15.46 -4.92 -0.84
CA HIS A 55 14.12 -4.44 -1.17
C HIS A 55 13.61 -3.46 -0.11
N ILE A 56 13.11 -2.32 -0.57
CA ILE A 56 12.53 -1.28 0.26
C ILE A 56 11.24 -0.76 -0.38
N ASN A 57 10.23 -0.50 0.46
CA ASN A 57 8.98 0.10 0.04
C ASN A 57 9.02 1.58 0.34
N ILE A 58 8.73 2.38 -0.68
CA ILE A 58 8.59 3.83 -0.54
C ILE A 58 7.29 4.27 -1.18
N GLY A 59 6.91 5.52 -1.00
CA GLY A 59 5.79 6.08 -1.72
C GLY A 59 5.74 7.59 -1.66
N THR A 60 4.98 8.17 -2.59
CA THR A 60 4.77 9.61 -2.71
C THR A 60 3.58 10.04 -1.87
N ILE A 61 3.79 11.03 -1.01
CA ILE A 61 2.74 11.67 -0.21
C ILE A 61 2.82 13.19 -0.40
N GLY A 62 1.70 13.88 -0.15
CA GLY A 62 1.63 15.34 -0.29
C GLY A 62 0.29 15.83 -0.81
N HIS A 63 0.09 17.14 -0.84
CA HIS A 63 -1.16 17.78 -1.25
C HIS A 63 -1.57 17.44 -2.70
N VAL A 64 -2.86 17.64 -3.01
CA VAL A 64 -3.39 17.50 -4.37
C VAL A 64 -2.64 18.45 -5.32
N ASP A 65 -2.47 18.07 -6.58
CA ASP A 65 -1.81 18.88 -7.62
C ASP A 65 -0.35 19.31 -7.39
N HIS A 66 0.31 18.82 -6.32
CA HIS A 66 1.75 19.00 -6.13
C HIS A 66 2.60 18.10 -7.06
N GLY A 67 1.99 17.19 -7.82
CA GLY A 67 2.66 16.40 -8.86
C GLY A 67 3.28 15.08 -8.41
N LYS A 68 2.65 14.38 -7.44
CA LYS A 68 3.05 13.04 -6.97
C LYS A 68 3.16 12.03 -8.12
N THR A 69 2.07 11.82 -8.84
CA THR A 69 1.98 10.87 -9.97
C THR A 69 2.92 11.25 -11.12
N THR A 70 3.09 12.55 -11.37
CA THR A 70 4.05 13.09 -12.34
C THR A 70 5.49 12.72 -11.96
N LEU A 71 5.87 12.89 -10.69
CA LEU A 71 7.18 12.49 -10.19
C LEU A 71 7.38 10.97 -10.31
N THR A 72 6.38 10.18 -9.96
CA THR A 72 6.42 8.72 -10.06
C THR A 72 6.63 8.27 -11.51
N ALA A 73 5.92 8.87 -12.47
CA ALA A 73 6.16 8.63 -13.89
C ALA A 73 7.58 9.06 -14.33
N ALA A 74 8.07 10.21 -13.86
CA ALA A 74 9.42 10.71 -14.16
C ALA A 74 10.51 9.72 -13.71
N ILE A 75 10.39 9.19 -12.49
CA ILE A 75 11.32 8.21 -11.94
C ILE A 75 11.38 6.97 -12.84
N THR A 76 10.23 6.40 -13.23
CA THR A 76 10.22 5.21 -14.08
C THR A 76 10.79 5.46 -15.47
N ARG A 77 10.53 6.64 -16.06
CA ARG A 77 11.09 7.04 -17.36
C ARG A 77 12.62 7.10 -17.28
N ILE A 78 13.17 7.86 -16.33
CA ILE A 78 14.62 8.06 -16.21
C ILE A 78 15.35 6.74 -15.94
N LEU A 79 14.80 5.90 -15.06
CA LEU A 79 15.41 4.60 -14.74
C LEU A 79 15.27 3.58 -15.87
N SER A 80 14.28 3.73 -16.75
CA SER A 80 14.12 2.86 -17.92
C SER A 80 15.25 3.01 -18.93
N GLU A 81 15.84 4.20 -19.07
CA GLU A 81 17.00 4.45 -19.93
C GLU A 81 18.20 3.60 -19.50
N LYS A 82 18.31 3.34 -18.20
CA LYS A 82 19.31 2.46 -17.59
C LYS A 82 18.89 0.99 -17.53
N LYS A 83 17.73 0.63 -18.11
CA LYS A 83 17.10 -0.70 -18.03
C LYS A 83 16.79 -1.17 -16.60
N LEU A 84 16.62 -0.23 -15.67
CA LEU A 84 16.36 -0.51 -14.25
C LEU A 84 14.88 -0.41 -13.87
N ALA A 85 14.02 0.01 -14.81
CA ALA A 85 12.58 0.12 -14.65
C ALA A 85 11.85 -0.14 -15.97
N LYS A 86 10.56 -0.46 -15.89
CA LYS A 86 9.65 -0.39 -17.04
C LYS A 86 8.97 0.97 -17.02
N VAL A 87 8.96 1.66 -18.16
CA VAL A 87 8.27 2.95 -18.30
C VAL A 87 6.80 2.79 -17.93
N LYS A 88 6.33 3.64 -17.02
CA LYS A 88 4.91 3.82 -16.73
C LYS A 88 4.55 5.26 -17.03
N LYS A 89 3.63 5.47 -17.97
CA LYS A 89 3.11 6.80 -18.25
C LYS A 89 2.17 7.22 -17.14
N TYR A 90 1.89 8.52 -17.05
CA TYR A 90 0.90 9.08 -16.13
C TYR A 90 -0.43 8.30 -16.18
N GLU A 91 -0.94 8.04 -17.39
CA GLU A 91 -2.19 7.31 -17.63
C GLU A 91 -2.16 5.80 -17.29
N ASP A 92 -0.96 5.22 -17.13
CA ASP A 92 -0.79 3.83 -16.72
C ASP A 92 -0.82 3.69 -15.19
N ILE A 93 -0.53 4.78 -14.48
CA ILE A 93 -0.57 4.89 -13.03
C ILE A 93 -2.00 5.23 -12.61
N ASP A 94 -2.53 6.36 -13.11
CA ASP A 94 -3.94 6.77 -12.97
C ASP A 94 -4.78 6.08 -14.06
N ASN A 95 -4.98 4.77 -13.90
CA ASN A 95 -5.62 3.94 -14.90
C ASN A 95 -7.14 3.81 -14.73
N ALA A 96 -7.71 4.14 -13.56
CA ALA A 96 -9.13 3.95 -13.33
C ALA A 96 -9.94 4.95 -14.19
N PRO A 97 -11.09 4.52 -14.76
CA PRO A 97 -11.93 5.42 -15.56
C PRO A 97 -12.39 6.68 -14.81
N GLU A 98 -12.51 6.59 -13.49
CA GLU A 98 -12.86 7.71 -12.62
C GLU A 98 -11.69 8.67 -12.39
N GLU A 99 -10.46 8.13 -12.23
CA GLU A 99 -9.23 8.90 -12.08
C GLU A 99 -8.99 9.75 -13.34
N LYS A 100 -9.10 9.14 -14.53
CA LYS A 100 -8.94 9.86 -15.81
C LYS A 100 -9.95 10.98 -16.03
N LYS A 101 -11.17 10.83 -15.51
CA LYS A 101 -12.22 11.86 -15.64
C LYS A 101 -12.02 13.02 -14.68
N ARG A 102 -11.57 12.74 -13.46
CA ARG A 102 -11.40 13.74 -12.40
C ARG A 102 -10.01 14.34 -12.35
N GLY A 103 -9.01 13.73 -12.99
CA GLY A 103 -7.61 14.18 -12.98
C GLY A 103 -6.94 14.03 -11.63
N ILE A 104 -7.45 13.16 -10.75
CA ILE A 104 -6.92 12.93 -9.40
C ILE A 104 -6.74 11.44 -9.16
N THR A 105 -5.65 11.08 -8.48
CA THR A 105 -5.40 9.71 -8.01
C THR A 105 -6.43 9.33 -6.94
N ILE A 106 -7.07 8.18 -7.11
CA ILE A 106 -8.10 7.67 -6.19
C ILE A 106 -7.56 6.43 -5.48
N ASN A 107 -7.02 5.49 -6.25
CA ASN A 107 -6.46 4.24 -5.76
C ASN A 107 -4.95 4.36 -5.60
N ALA A 108 -4.40 3.67 -4.60
CA ALA A 108 -2.94 3.57 -4.48
C ALA A 108 -2.39 2.71 -5.63
N ALA A 109 -1.43 3.25 -6.38
CA ALA A 109 -0.81 2.54 -7.48
C ALA A 109 0.54 1.96 -7.07
N HIS A 110 0.78 0.69 -7.41
CA HIS A 110 1.99 -0.05 -7.05
C HIS A 110 2.93 -0.17 -8.25
N ILE A 111 4.14 0.37 -8.13
CA ILE A 111 5.11 0.49 -9.22
C ILE A 111 6.46 -0.10 -8.78
N GLU A 112 7.19 -0.69 -9.73
CA GLU A 112 8.48 -1.33 -9.52
C GLU A 112 9.58 -0.59 -10.27
N TYR A 113 10.66 -0.28 -9.59
CA TYR A 113 11.91 0.17 -10.21
C TYR A 113 13.10 -0.16 -9.32
N SER A 114 14.31 -0.03 -9.86
CA SER A 114 15.54 -0.23 -9.10
C SER A 114 16.54 0.88 -9.33
N THR A 115 17.37 1.16 -8.33
CA THR A 115 18.61 1.93 -8.48
C THR A 115 19.76 0.95 -8.65
N ASN A 116 21.00 1.44 -8.74
CA ASN A 116 22.16 0.55 -8.73
C ASN A 116 22.30 -0.18 -7.39
N SER A 117 21.87 0.43 -6.29
CA SER A 117 22.05 -0.08 -4.94
C SER A 117 20.88 -0.95 -4.47
N ARG A 118 19.63 -0.59 -4.81
CA ARG A 118 18.42 -1.15 -4.18
C ARG A 118 17.30 -1.41 -5.18
N HIS A 119 16.35 -2.23 -4.75
CA HIS A 119 15.09 -2.46 -5.43
C HIS A 119 13.95 -1.77 -4.67
N TYR A 120 13.07 -1.06 -5.38
CA TYR A 120 11.98 -0.29 -4.81
C TYR A 120 10.61 -0.84 -5.20
N GLY A 121 9.76 -1.07 -4.21
CA GLY A 121 8.30 -1.03 -4.37
C GLY A 121 7.82 0.38 -4.09
N HIS A 122 7.24 1.05 -5.08
CA HIS A 122 6.74 2.43 -4.95
C HIS A 122 5.21 2.43 -4.90
N VAL A 123 4.65 3.05 -3.86
CA VAL A 123 3.21 3.26 -3.70
C VAL A 123 2.86 4.73 -3.95
N ASP A 124 2.16 5.02 -5.04
CA ASP A 124 1.68 6.38 -5.33
C ASP A 124 0.38 6.63 -4.56
N CYS A 125 0.42 7.49 -3.54
CA CYS A 125 -0.74 7.74 -2.67
C CYS A 125 -1.59 8.93 -3.15
N PRO A 126 -2.92 8.86 -3.01
CA PRO A 126 -3.81 9.95 -3.37
C PRO A 126 -3.62 11.16 -2.46
N GLY A 127 -3.79 12.36 -3.04
CA GLY A 127 -3.57 13.65 -2.35
C GLY A 127 -4.83 14.33 -1.80
N HIS A 128 -6.01 13.90 -2.27
CA HIS A 128 -7.28 14.56 -2.01
C HIS A 128 -7.86 14.11 -0.66
N ALA A 129 -8.49 15.03 0.08
CA ALA A 129 -9.02 14.78 1.43
C ALA A 129 -9.99 13.57 1.47
N ASP A 130 -10.89 13.48 0.48
CA ASP A 130 -11.85 12.38 0.35
C ASP A 130 -11.21 10.99 0.27
N TYR A 131 -9.97 10.90 -0.22
CA TYR A 131 -9.27 9.63 -0.47
C TYR A 131 -8.14 9.33 0.53
N ILE A 132 -8.08 10.06 1.65
CA ILE A 132 -7.10 9.81 2.72
C ILE A 132 -7.16 8.37 3.24
N LYS A 133 -8.33 7.70 3.19
CA LYS A 133 -8.44 6.27 3.59
C LYS A 133 -7.51 5.37 2.78
N ASN A 134 -7.34 5.67 1.49
CA ASN A 134 -6.44 4.93 0.62
C ASN A 134 -4.99 5.32 0.88
N MET A 135 -4.71 6.60 1.19
CA MET A 135 -3.39 7.05 1.63
C MET A 135 -2.96 6.33 2.92
N ILE A 136 -3.80 6.27 3.97
CA ILE A 136 -3.46 5.61 5.25
C ILE A 136 -3.05 4.15 5.01
N THR A 137 -3.77 3.45 4.15
CA THR A 137 -3.46 2.05 3.84
C THR A 137 -2.22 1.90 2.97
N GLY A 138 -2.01 2.77 1.97
CA GLY A 138 -0.78 2.77 1.18
C GLY A 138 0.46 3.09 2.02
N SER A 139 0.38 4.12 2.87
CA SER A 139 1.45 4.56 3.75
C SER A 139 1.83 3.52 4.81
N SER A 140 0.88 2.65 5.23
CA SER A 140 1.18 1.51 6.11
C SER A 140 2.21 0.53 5.54
N GLN A 141 2.44 0.58 4.24
CA GLN A 141 3.36 -0.30 3.54
C GLN A 141 4.75 0.32 3.36
N MET A 142 4.89 1.61 3.59
CA MET A 142 6.13 2.33 3.33
C MET A 142 7.15 2.11 4.45
N ASP A 143 8.40 1.85 4.09
CA ASP A 143 9.57 1.93 4.97
C ASP A 143 10.08 3.38 5.10
N GLY A 144 9.81 4.20 4.08
CA GLY A 144 10.10 5.63 4.02
C GLY A 144 9.21 6.32 2.99
N ALA A 145 9.04 7.64 3.07
CA ALA A 145 8.17 8.37 2.13
C ALA A 145 8.92 9.48 1.39
N ILE A 146 8.42 9.80 0.20
CA ILE A 146 8.79 11.00 -0.57
C ILE A 146 7.67 12.01 -0.40
N LEU A 147 7.93 13.09 0.32
CA LEU A 147 7.00 14.22 0.42
C LEU A 147 7.15 15.10 -0.82
N VAL A 148 6.07 15.29 -1.57
CA VAL A 148 6.05 16.14 -2.77
C VAL A 148 5.34 17.44 -2.44
N VAL A 149 6.07 18.55 -2.59
CA VAL A 149 5.58 19.90 -2.32
C VAL A 149 5.83 20.79 -3.52
N ALA A 150 4.82 21.50 -4.01
CA ALA A 150 5.02 22.46 -5.09
C ALA A 150 5.69 23.73 -4.53
N ALA A 151 6.79 24.17 -5.15
CA ALA A 151 7.50 25.40 -4.80
C ALA A 151 6.60 26.63 -4.94
N THR A 152 5.62 26.60 -5.85
CA THR A 152 4.66 27.69 -6.07
C THR A 152 3.58 27.80 -4.99
N ASP A 153 3.28 26.69 -4.31
CA ASP A 153 2.12 26.59 -3.41
C ASP A 153 2.56 26.52 -1.93
N GLY A 154 3.75 25.98 -1.68
CA GLY A 154 4.30 25.82 -0.34
C GLY A 154 3.56 24.77 0.50
N VAL A 155 3.56 24.97 1.82
CA VAL A 155 2.94 24.04 2.77
C VAL A 155 1.42 24.20 2.80
N MET A 156 0.72 23.20 2.27
CA MET A 156 -0.75 23.13 2.29
C MET A 156 -1.29 22.24 3.43
N PRO A 157 -2.58 22.34 3.80
CA PRO A 157 -3.16 21.57 4.90
C PRO A 157 -2.95 20.04 4.80
N GLN A 158 -3.12 19.47 3.61
CA GLN A 158 -2.93 18.05 3.36
C GLN A 158 -1.45 17.65 3.44
N THR A 159 -0.50 18.57 3.21
CA THR A 159 0.93 18.32 3.47
C THR A 159 1.15 18.04 4.95
N ARG A 160 0.56 18.86 5.83
CA ARG A 160 0.62 18.67 7.30
C ARG A 160 -0.07 17.37 7.71
N GLU A 161 -1.29 17.13 7.22
CA GLU A 161 -2.04 15.92 7.56
C GLU A 161 -1.31 14.64 7.10
N HIS A 162 -0.73 14.64 5.90
CA HIS A 162 0.01 13.48 5.40
C HIS A 162 1.29 13.21 6.19
N LEU A 163 2.03 14.24 6.56
CA LEU A 163 3.21 14.09 7.41
C LEU A 163 2.85 13.53 8.79
N LEU A 164 1.78 14.06 9.38
CA LEU A 164 1.29 13.59 10.67
C LEU A 164 0.87 12.12 10.60
N LEU A 165 0.08 11.75 9.59
CA LEU A 165 -0.34 10.37 9.37
C LEU A 165 0.85 9.43 9.08
N ALA A 166 1.83 9.87 8.29
CA ALA A 166 3.05 9.12 8.02
C ALA A 166 3.82 8.82 9.32
N LYS A 167 4.01 9.83 10.18
CA LYS A 167 4.66 9.68 11.49
C LYS A 167 3.89 8.70 12.38
N GLN A 168 2.57 8.81 12.39
CA GLN A 168 1.69 7.96 13.20
C GLN A 168 1.68 6.51 12.74
N ILE A 169 1.81 6.26 11.44
CA ILE A 169 1.94 4.91 10.89
C ILE A 169 3.31 4.28 11.22
N GLY A 170 4.29 5.11 11.59
CA GLY A 170 5.63 4.67 12.00
C GLY A 170 6.71 4.91 10.96
N ILE A 171 6.46 5.76 9.96
CA ILE A 171 7.50 6.20 9.04
C ILE A 171 8.47 7.12 9.79
N GLU A 172 9.75 6.74 9.83
CA GLU A 172 10.78 7.48 10.57
C GLU A 172 11.57 8.45 9.69
N LYS A 173 11.74 8.11 8.40
CA LYS A 173 12.55 8.86 7.45
C LYS A 173 11.72 9.25 6.24
N ILE A 174 11.79 10.54 5.89
CA ILE A 174 11.13 11.13 4.74
C ILE A 174 12.19 11.89 3.94
N VAL A 175 12.06 11.88 2.62
CA VAL A 175 12.82 12.73 1.71
C VAL A 175 11.85 13.69 1.04
N VAL A 176 12.21 14.96 0.89
CA VAL A 176 11.31 15.96 0.29
C VAL A 176 11.75 16.24 -1.15
N PHE A 177 10.80 16.21 -2.07
CA PHE A 177 10.96 16.71 -3.42
C PHE A 177 10.13 17.98 -3.58
N MET A 178 10.82 19.11 -3.67
CA MET A 178 10.19 20.41 -3.91
C MET A 178 10.01 20.58 -5.43
N ASN A 179 8.84 20.18 -5.89
CA ASN A 179 8.44 20.11 -7.29
C ASN A 179 8.03 21.50 -7.84
N LYS A 180 7.85 21.60 -9.16
CA LYS A 180 7.50 22.84 -9.87
C LYS A 180 8.51 23.99 -9.65
N ALA A 181 9.78 23.67 -9.40
CA ALA A 181 10.84 24.67 -9.28
C ALA A 181 11.12 25.42 -10.60
N ASP A 182 10.61 24.94 -11.73
CA ASP A 182 10.63 25.64 -13.02
C ASP A 182 9.69 26.85 -13.07
N ALA A 183 8.70 26.89 -12.18
CA ALA A 183 7.67 27.94 -12.11
C ALA A 183 7.82 28.85 -10.88
N ALA A 184 8.88 28.68 -10.08
CA ALA A 184 9.17 29.47 -8.89
C ALA A 184 10.54 30.16 -9.01
N ASP A 185 10.71 31.31 -8.37
CA ASP A 185 11.99 31.98 -8.26
C ASP A 185 12.82 31.43 -7.06
N ASN A 186 14.08 31.83 -6.96
CA ASN A 186 14.97 31.32 -5.92
C ASN A 186 14.55 31.77 -4.50
N GLU A 187 14.01 32.98 -4.36
CA GLU A 187 13.56 33.51 -3.07
C GLU A 187 12.38 32.71 -2.53
N MET A 188 11.42 32.35 -3.40
CA MET A 188 10.29 31.49 -3.06
C MET A 188 10.74 30.07 -2.69
N ILE A 189 11.70 29.50 -3.43
CA ILE A 189 12.29 28.19 -3.15
C ILE A 189 12.93 28.16 -1.76
N GLU A 190 13.72 29.19 -1.40
CA GLU A 190 14.37 29.29 -0.09
C GLU A 190 13.33 29.45 1.04
N LEU A 191 12.30 30.27 0.82
CA LEU A 191 11.22 30.46 1.79
C LEU A 191 10.46 29.15 2.06
N VAL A 192 10.06 28.45 1.01
CA VAL A 192 9.34 27.17 1.12
C VAL A 192 10.23 26.10 1.76
N GLU A 193 11.54 26.09 1.48
CA GLU A 193 12.47 25.19 2.15
C GLU A 193 12.47 25.44 3.68
N LEU A 194 12.53 26.69 4.11
CA LEU A 194 12.50 27.04 5.54
C LEU A 194 11.19 26.59 6.20
N GLU A 195 10.04 26.87 5.58
CA GLU A 195 8.72 26.42 6.08
C GLU A 195 8.63 24.89 6.20
N LEU A 196 9.22 24.16 5.24
CA LEU A 196 9.24 22.70 5.27
C LEU A 196 10.08 22.16 6.41
N ARG A 197 11.24 22.76 6.68
CA ARG A 197 12.11 22.35 7.80
C ARG A 197 11.45 22.59 9.14
N GLU A 198 10.78 23.73 9.31
CA GLU A 198 9.99 24.03 10.51
C GLU A 198 8.85 23.02 10.69
N LEU A 199 8.08 22.75 9.63
CA LEU A 199 6.99 21.78 9.68
C LEU A 199 7.49 20.36 10.03
N LEU A 200 8.56 19.90 9.39
CA LEU A 200 9.14 18.59 9.67
C LEU A 200 9.53 18.48 11.15
N THR A 201 10.17 19.52 11.69
CA THR A 201 10.56 19.59 13.10
C THR A 201 9.33 19.58 14.02
N GLN A 202 8.29 20.37 13.70
CA GLN A 202 7.03 20.42 14.46
C GLN A 202 6.35 19.05 14.55
N ILE A 203 6.33 18.28 13.45
CA ILE A 203 5.73 16.94 13.40
C ILE A 203 6.64 15.85 14.03
N GLY A 204 7.90 16.18 14.34
CA GLY A 204 8.86 15.28 14.97
C GLY A 204 9.73 14.48 13.99
N PHE A 205 9.90 14.97 12.76
CA PHE A 205 10.98 14.55 11.85
C PHE A 205 12.22 15.43 12.04
N ASP A 206 13.37 14.97 11.53
CA ASP A 206 14.62 15.74 11.58
C ASP A 206 14.62 16.77 10.44
N GLY A 207 14.05 17.96 10.69
CA GLY A 207 13.91 19.01 9.68
C GLY A 207 15.25 19.50 9.11
N GLU A 208 16.31 19.49 9.91
CA GLU A 208 17.65 19.93 9.49
C GLU A 208 18.33 18.92 8.56
N LYS A 209 18.32 17.63 8.92
CA LYS A 209 19.02 16.59 8.14
C LYS A 209 18.21 16.00 7.00
N THR A 210 16.90 16.25 6.97
CA THR A 210 16.04 15.73 5.91
C THR A 210 16.47 16.31 4.56
N PRO A 211 16.79 15.47 3.56
CA PRO A 211 17.14 15.97 2.23
C PRO A 211 15.92 16.62 1.58
N ILE A 212 16.08 17.87 1.14
CA ILE A 212 15.10 18.62 0.36
C ILE A 212 15.72 18.86 -1.02
N ILE A 213 15.09 18.31 -2.06
CA ILE A 213 15.60 18.38 -3.43
C ILE A 213 14.66 19.26 -4.26
N PRO A 214 15.07 20.48 -4.65
CA PRO A 214 14.33 21.28 -5.61
C PRO A 214 14.42 20.68 -7.01
N GLY A 215 13.31 20.66 -7.72
CA GLY A 215 13.27 20.18 -9.11
C GLY A 215 11.90 20.33 -9.77
N SER A 216 11.80 19.79 -10.98
CA SER A 216 10.59 19.77 -11.77
C SER A 216 10.40 18.39 -12.38
N ALA A 217 9.41 17.65 -11.84
CA ALA A 217 9.01 16.37 -12.37
C ALA A 217 8.49 16.47 -13.82
N LEU A 218 7.89 17.61 -14.19
CA LEU A 218 7.41 17.85 -15.55
C LEU A 218 8.58 18.03 -16.53
N CYS A 219 9.56 18.88 -16.20
CA CYS A 219 10.79 19.00 -16.99
C CYS A 219 11.52 17.66 -17.12
N ALA A 220 11.56 16.88 -16.04
CA ALA A 220 12.13 15.53 -16.05
C ALA A 220 11.38 14.56 -16.98
N LEU A 221 10.05 14.66 -17.04
CA LEU A 221 9.21 13.87 -17.94
C LEU A 221 9.29 14.31 -19.39
N GLU A 222 9.50 15.60 -19.66
CA GLU A 222 9.55 16.15 -21.02
C GLU A 222 10.98 16.22 -21.57
N ASP A 223 11.97 15.82 -20.76
CA ASP A 223 13.40 15.92 -21.07
C ASP A 223 13.82 17.38 -21.37
N ARG A 224 13.24 18.31 -20.62
CA ARG A 224 13.57 19.74 -20.61
C ARG A 224 14.39 20.06 -19.36
N GLU A 225 15.24 21.08 -19.45
CA GLU A 225 16.04 21.63 -18.35
C GLU A 225 16.67 20.56 -17.42
N PRO A 226 17.73 19.85 -17.86
CA PRO A 226 18.24 18.66 -17.17
C PRO A 226 18.57 18.86 -15.69
N LYS A 227 19.05 20.05 -15.30
CA LYS A 227 19.40 20.40 -13.91
C LYS A 227 18.19 20.33 -12.97
N LEU A 228 17.06 20.90 -13.38
CA LEU A 228 15.81 20.89 -12.62
C LEU A 228 15.03 19.60 -12.85
N GLY A 229 15.16 18.98 -14.02
CA GLY A 229 14.48 17.74 -14.36
C GLY A 229 15.26 16.49 -13.95
N LYS A 230 15.94 15.88 -14.92
CA LYS A 230 16.57 14.56 -14.79
C LYS A 230 17.62 14.46 -13.69
N GLU A 231 18.48 15.47 -13.54
CA GLU A 231 19.52 15.49 -12.50
C GLU A 231 18.92 15.60 -11.11
N ALA A 232 17.86 16.42 -10.93
CA ALA A 232 17.16 16.54 -9.65
C ALA A 232 16.50 15.22 -9.24
N VAL A 233 15.84 14.52 -10.17
CA VAL A 233 15.25 13.20 -9.87
C VAL A 233 16.32 12.16 -9.54
N LEU A 234 17.48 12.20 -10.19
CA LEU A 234 18.60 11.32 -9.83
C LEU A 234 19.17 11.65 -8.45
N LYS A 235 19.30 12.94 -8.09
CA LYS A 235 19.69 13.37 -6.74
C LYS A 235 18.67 12.94 -5.69
N LEU A 236 17.37 13.01 -6.00
CA LEU A 236 16.31 12.50 -5.15
C LEU A 236 16.50 10.99 -4.88
N LEU A 237 16.73 10.19 -5.92
CA LEU A 237 16.94 8.75 -5.76
C LEU A 237 18.21 8.41 -4.97
N ASP A 238 19.28 9.19 -5.13
CA ASP A 238 20.49 9.06 -4.34
C ASP A 238 20.26 9.41 -2.86
N ALA A 239 19.51 10.49 -2.60
CA ALA A 239 19.07 10.84 -1.24
C ALA A 239 18.20 9.74 -0.61
N VAL A 240 17.30 9.13 -1.38
CA VAL A 240 16.49 7.99 -0.91
C VAL A 240 17.36 6.77 -0.62
N ASP A 241 18.32 6.47 -1.50
CA ASP A 241 19.29 5.36 -1.32
C ASP A 241 20.15 5.55 -0.06
N THR A 242 20.50 6.78 0.31
CA THR A 242 21.42 7.06 1.43
C THR A 242 20.71 7.38 2.75
N TYR A 243 19.62 8.14 2.73
CA TYR A 243 18.96 8.65 3.92
C TYR A 243 17.94 7.69 4.54
N ILE A 244 17.24 6.90 3.70
CA ILE A 244 16.25 5.93 4.18
C ILE A 244 16.97 4.60 4.46
N PRO A 245 17.03 4.12 5.72
CA PRO A 245 17.69 2.86 6.04
C PRO A 245 16.84 1.67 5.57
N VAL A 246 17.51 0.55 5.29
CA VAL A 246 16.79 -0.72 5.13
C VAL A 246 16.39 -1.20 6.53
N PRO A 247 15.09 -1.33 6.84
CA PRO A 247 14.67 -1.67 8.19
C PRO A 247 15.01 -3.13 8.52
N PRO A 248 15.27 -3.43 9.81
CA PRO A 248 15.49 -4.81 10.24
C PRO A 248 14.23 -5.64 9.97
N ARG A 249 14.39 -6.75 9.26
CA ARG A 249 13.27 -7.63 8.87
C ARG A 249 13.16 -8.80 9.84
N ALA A 250 11.99 -8.98 10.45
CA ALA A 250 11.73 -10.04 11.41
C ALA A 250 11.33 -11.37 10.73
N ALA A 251 12.26 -11.98 9.98
CA ALA A 251 11.99 -13.19 9.18
C ALA A 251 11.72 -14.44 10.03
N ASP A 252 12.22 -14.48 11.27
CA ASP A 252 12.09 -15.62 12.18
C ASP A 252 10.77 -15.64 12.96
N GLN A 253 9.98 -14.56 12.88
CA GLN A 253 8.67 -14.48 13.53
C GLN A 253 7.61 -15.26 12.74
N PRO A 254 6.44 -15.58 13.33
CA PRO A 254 5.34 -16.18 12.59
C PRO A 254 4.87 -15.28 11.44
N PHE A 255 4.63 -15.90 10.27
CA PHE A 255 4.17 -15.20 9.07
C PHE A 255 2.92 -14.36 9.35
N LEU A 256 2.94 -13.10 8.91
CA LEU A 256 1.83 -12.16 8.96
C LEU A 256 1.86 -11.25 7.73
N LEU A 257 0.74 -11.21 7.02
CA LEU A 257 0.47 -10.29 5.91
C LEU A 257 -0.91 -9.64 6.12
N PRO A 258 -0.96 -8.33 6.42
CA PRO A 258 -2.20 -7.55 6.36
C PRO A 258 -2.71 -7.46 4.92
N VAL A 259 -3.98 -7.82 4.69
CA VAL A 259 -4.58 -7.84 3.34
C VAL A 259 -5.09 -6.45 2.96
N GLU A 260 -4.64 -5.98 1.80
CA GLU A 260 -5.02 -4.71 1.18
C GLU A 260 -6.13 -4.90 0.15
N HIS A 261 -5.89 -5.76 -0.85
CA HIS A 261 -6.88 -6.05 -1.89
C HIS A 261 -7.16 -7.55 -2.02
N VAL A 262 -8.38 -7.85 -2.46
CA VAL A 262 -8.82 -9.22 -2.74
C VAL A 262 -9.33 -9.29 -4.18
N TYR A 263 -8.68 -10.13 -4.96
CA TYR A 263 -9.03 -10.44 -6.33
C TYR A 263 -9.50 -11.90 -6.44
N SER A 264 -10.28 -12.19 -7.46
CA SER A 264 -10.58 -13.57 -7.84
C SER A 264 -10.12 -13.75 -9.28
N ILE A 265 -9.29 -14.75 -9.53
CA ILE A 265 -8.93 -15.14 -10.88
C ILE A 265 -9.73 -16.38 -11.26
N PRO A 266 -10.55 -16.32 -12.33
CA PRO A 266 -11.28 -17.47 -12.83
C PRO A 266 -10.36 -18.68 -12.97
N ASN A 267 -10.80 -19.83 -12.44
CA ASN A 267 -10.09 -21.11 -12.50
C ASN A 267 -8.73 -21.19 -11.77
N LYS A 268 -8.27 -20.14 -11.08
CA LYS A 268 -7.07 -20.20 -10.21
C LYS A 268 -7.40 -20.12 -8.73
N GLY A 269 -8.36 -19.26 -8.35
CA GLY A 269 -8.77 -19.05 -6.97
C GLY A 269 -8.67 -17.59 -6.53
N THR A 270 -8.69 -17.39 -5.22
CA THR A 270 -8.67 -16.06 -4.60
C THR A 270 -7.24 -15.58 -4.44
N ILE A 271 -6.95 -14.36 -4.86
CA ILE A 271 -5.65 -13.71 -4.66
C ILE A 271 -5.83 -12.57 -3.67
N VAL A 272 -4.98 -12.53 -2.65
CA VAL A 272 -4.88 -11.39 -1.75
C VAL A 272 -3.56 -10.69 -1.95
N THR A 273 -3.54 -9.36 -1.90
CA THR A 273 -2.30 -8.58 -1.96
C THR A 273 -2.04 -7.89 -0.64
N GLY A 274 -0.76 -7.67 -0.35
CA GLY A 274 -0.30 -6.88 0.78
C GLY A 274 1.21 -6.97 0.95
N ARG A 275 1.69 -6.25 1.95
CA ARG A 275 3.09 -6.29 2.38
C ARG A 275 3.26 -7.31 3.50
N VAL A 276 4.28 -8.16 3.41
CA VAL A 276 4.63 -9.06 4.51
C VAL A 276 5.19 -8.23 5.67
N GLU A 277 4.51 -8.25 6.82
CA GLU A 277 4.92 -7.48 8.00
C GLU A 277 6.03 -8.20 8.76
N ARG A 278 5.89 -9.52 8.94
CA ARG A 278 6.84 -10.38 9.64
C ARG A 278 6.75 -11.83 9.18
N GLY A 279 7.80 -12.59 9.48
CA GLY A 279 7.93 -14.00 9.13
C GLY A 279 8.14 -14.28 7.66
N SER A 280 8.22 -15.56 7.32
CA SER A 280 8.33 -16.02 5.94
C SER A 280 7.32 -17.11 5.63
N ALA A 281 6.93 -17.23 4.36
CA ALA A 281 6.02 -18.26 3.89
C ALA A 281 6.43 -18.76 2.51
N LYS A 282 6.18 -20.04 2.25
CA LYS A 282 6.46 -20.71 0.97
C LYS A 282 5.18 -21.32 0.41
N LYS A 283 5.17 -21.52 -0.91
CA LYS A 283 4.09 -22.25 -1.57
C LYS A 283 3.92 -23.63 -0.92
N GLY A 284 2.69 -23.98 -0.56
CA GLY A 284 2.33 -25.21 0.13
C GLY A 284 2.07 -25.04 1.63
N ASP A 285 2.50 -23.93 2.23
CA ASP A 285 2.28 -23.68 3.65
C ASP A 285 0.79 -23.58 3.99
N GLN A 286 0.41 -24.13 5.15
CA GLN A 286 -0.90 -23.91 5.73
C GLN A 286 -1.00 -22.48 6.26
N ILE A 287 -2.12 -21.82 6.00
CA ILE A 287 -2.38 -20.44 6.42
C ILE A 287 -3.76 -20.30 7.03
N GLU A 288 -3.92 -19.28 7.87
CA GLU A 288 -5.22 -18.80 8.34
C GLU A 288 -5.44 -17.37 7.87
N VAL A 289 -6.65 -17.10 7.38
CA VAL A 289 -7.14 -15.75 7.10
C VAL A 289 -8.04 -15.33 8.25
N VAL A 290 -7.58 -14.35 9.03
CA VAL A 290 -8.14 -13.97 10.33
C VAL A 290 -8.61 -12.53 10.32
N GLY A 291 -9.81 -12.29 10.82
CA GLY A 291 -10.37 -10.96 11.02
C GLY A 291 -11.89 -10.94 10.87
N HIS A 292 -12.52 -9.87 11.35
CA HIS A 292 -13.97 -9.68 11.26
C HIS A 292 -14.79 -10.84 11.86
N ASN A 293 -14.39 -11.32 13.04
CA ASN A 293 -14.97 -12.49 13.73
C ASN A 293 -14.81 -13.84 13.00
N LYS A 294 -14.04 -13.91 11.91
CA LYS A 294 -13.88 -15.13 11.12
C LYS A 294 -12.42 -15.59 11.08
N ILE A 295 -12.26 -16.91 11.03
CA ILE A 295 -10.98 -17.59 10.78
C ILE A 295 -11.24 -18.59 9.66
N ASN A 296 -10.62 -18.36 8.51
CA ASN A 296 -10.72 -19.25 7.36
C ASN A 296 -9.38 -19.96 7.18
N LYS A 297 -9.38 -21.29 7.20
CA LYS A 297 -8.17 -22.09 6.94
C LYS A 297 -7.97 -22.25 5.44
N GLY A 298 -6.73 -22.13 5.00
CA GLY A 298 -6.37 -22.25 3.60
C GLY A 298 -4.97 -22.81 3.41
N ILE A 299 -4.57 -22.92 2.15
CA ILE A 299 -3.23 -23.32 1.74
C ILE A 299 -2.69 -22.26 0.79
N LEU A 300 -1.43 -21.88 0.97
CA LEU A 300 -0.75 -20.97 0.08
C LEU A 300 -0.44 -21.66 -1.26
N GLY A 301 -1.19 -21.32 -2.29
CA GLY A 301 -1.12 -21.94 -3.62
C GLY A 301 -0.03 -21.38 -4.53
N GLY A 302 0.42 -20.15 -4.30
CA GLY A 302 1.42 -19.48 -5.10
C GLY A 302 1.74 -18.08 -4.58
N LEU A 303 2.92 -17.60 -4.93
CA LEU A 303 3.47 -16.31 -4.53
C LEU A 303 3.89 -15.55 -5.78
N GLU A 304 3.42 -14.31 -5.93
CA GLU A 304 3.78 -13.45 -7.04
C GLU A 304 4.09 -12.03 -6.60
N MET A 305 5.16 -11.44 -7.12
CA MET A 305 5.58 -10.06 -6.86
C MET A 305 5.78 -9.38 -8.22
N PHE A 306 5.07 -8.27 -8.48
CA PHE A 306 5.12 -7.54 -9.77
C PHE A 306 4.98 -8.42 -11.03
N HIS A 307 4.03 -9.37 -11.00
CA HIS A 307 3.78 -10.38 -12.05
C HIS A 307 4.92 -11.39 -12.28
N GLN A 308 5.89 -11.46 -11.37
CA GLN A 308 6.97 -12.43 -11.34
C GLN A 308 6.70 -13.45 -10.23
N THR A 309 7.05 -14.71 -10.46
CA THR A 309 6.88 -15.76 -9.43
C THR A 309 8.04 -15.70 -8.45
N ILE A 310 7.75 -15.92 -7.16
CA ILE A 310 8.78 -16.00 -6.11
C ILE A 310 8.67 -17.33 -5.36
N GLU A 311 9.79 -17.81 -4.83
CA GLU A 311 9.83 -19.10 -4.10
C GLU A 311 9.40 -18.95 -2.65
N GLN A 312 9.75 -17.83 -2.01
CA GLN A 312 9.50 -17.58 -0.59
C GLN A 312 9.16 -16.11 -0.37
N ALA A 313 8.08 -15.85 0.35
CA ALA A 313 7.74 -14.53 0.87
C ALA A 313 8.64 -14.18 2.06
N LEU A 314 9.22 -12.99 2.07
CA LEU A 314 10.03 -12.43 3.16
C LEU A 314 9.42 -11.11 3.65
N PRO A 315 9.72 -10.68 4.90
CA PRO A 315 9.21 -9.41 5.41
C PRO A 315 9.67 -8.24 4.54
N GLY A 316 8.74 -7.34 4.24
CA GLY A 316 8.92 -6.24 3.32
C GLY A 316 8.51 -6.53 1.89
N ASP A 317 8.31 -7.79 1.47
CA ASP A 317 7.84 -8.05 0.10
C ASP A 317 6.41 -7.54 -0.10
N GLN A 318 6.22 -6.80 -1.19
CA GLN A 318 4.92 -6.40 -1.73
C GLN A 318 4.42 -7.47 -2.70
N LEU A 319 3.51 -8.35 -2.28
CA LEU A 319 3.17 -9.54 -3.07
C LEU A 319 1.68 -9.91 -3.11
N GLY A 320 1.34 -10.71 -4.10
CA GLY A 320 0.07 -11.42 -4.24
C GLY A 320 0.20 -12.87 -3.78
N LEU A 321 -0.62 -13.25 -2.81
CA LEU A 321 -0.78 -14.63 -2.35
C LEU A 321 -1.98 -15.27 -3.05
N LEU A 322 -1.76 -16.35 -3.78
CA LEU A 322 -2.85 -17.21 -4.25
C LEU A 322 -3.30 -18.11 -3.09
N LEU A 323 -4.53 -17.93 -2.62
CA LEU A 323 -5.11 -18.72 -1.54
C LEU A 323 -5.98 -19.85 -2.11
N LYS A 324 -5.67 -21.08 -1.73
CA LYS A 324 -6.50 -22.26 -2.00
C LYS A 324 -7.44 -22.49 -0.82
N ASN A 325 -8.65 -22.98 -1.13
CA ASN A 325 -9.72 -23.28 -0.17
C ASN A 325 -10.31 -22.06 0.56
N VAL A 326 -10.03 -20.85 0.08
CA VAL A 326 -10.62 -19.61 0.60
C VAL A 326 -11.34 -18.93 -0.57
N ARG A 327 -12.64 -18.67 -0.41
CA ARG A 327 -13.43 -17.99 -1.44
C ARG A 327 -13.36 -16.47 -1.23
N LYS A 328 -13.50 -15.72 -2.33
CA LYS A 328 -13.45 -14.25 -2.29
C LYS A 328 -14.53 -13.67 -1.39
N GLU A 329 -15.71 -14.29 -1.34
CA GLU A 329 -16.88 -13.81 -0.60
C GLU A 329 -16.70 -13.95 0.92
N ASP A 330 -15.79 -14.85 1.35
CA ASP A 330 -15.53 -15.12 2.76
C ASP A 330 -14.48 -14.17 3.36
N ILE A 331 -13.79 -13.39 2.53
CA ILE A 331 -12.70 -12.50 2.94
C ILE A 331 -12.86 -11.10 2.33
N ARG A 332 -12.24 -10.10 2.95
CA ARG A 332 -12.28 -8.71 2.49
C ARG A 332 -11.01 -7.97 2.91
N ARG A 333 -10.79 -6.77 2.39
CA ARG A 333 -9.74 -5.86 2.88
C ARG A 333 -9.78 -5.76 4.41
N GLY A 334 -8.60 -5.71 5.02
CA GLY A 334 -8.48 -5.59 6.47
C GLY A 334 -8.51 -6.90 7.25
N VAL A 335 -8.57 -8.04 6.57
CA VAL A 335 -8.22 -9.34 7.19
C VAL A 335 -6.70 -9.54 7.14
N PHE A 336 -6.22 -10.52 7.87
CA PHE A 336 -4.80 -10.85 7.97
C PHE A 336 -4.58 -12.29 7.52
N VAL A 337 -3.54 -12.53 6.74
CA VAL A 337 -3.06 -13.88 6.44
C VAL A 337 -1.89 -14.18 7.37
N GLY A 338 -1.92 -15.30 8.07
CA GLY A 338 -0.81 -15.67 8.94
C GLY A 338 -0.65 -17.16 9.15
N LYS A 339 0.37 -17.53 9.92
CA LYS A 339 0.59 -18.91 10.34
C LYS A 339 -0.60 -19.37 11.22
N PRO A 340 -1.09 -20.61 11.06
CA PRO A 340 -2.21 -21.10 11.86
C PRO A 340 -1.95 -20.98 13.36
N GLY A 341 -2.93 -20.42 14.09
CA GLY A 341 -2.85 -20.21 15.53
C GLY A 341 -1.91 -19.09 16.00
N SER A 342 -1.22 -18.37 15.10
CA SER A 342 -0.31 -17.29 15.50
C SER A 342 -1.00 -15.95 15.71
N LEU A 343 -2.21 -15.77 15.16
CA LEU A 343 -2.95 -14.50 15.20
C LEU A 343 -4.08 -14.58 16.23
N LYS A 344 -4.10 -13.62 17.16
CA LYS A 344 -5.16 -13.48 18.15
C LYS A 344 -6.07 -12.32 17.77
N MET A 345 -7.37 -12.52 17.92
CA MET A 345 -8.35 -11.47 17.70
C MET A 345 -8.88 -10.94 19.04
N HIS A 346 -8.98 -9.62 19.11
CA HIS A 346 -9.52 -8.89 20.26
C HIS A 346 -10.58 -7.90 19.78
N ASN A 347 -11.47 -7.51 20.69
CA ASN A 347 -12.48 -6.47 20.49
C ASN A 347 -12.56 -5.47 21.65
N LYS A 348 -11.71 -5.61 22.67
CA LYS A 348 -11.53 -4.68 23.77
C LYS A 348 -10.03 -4.47 24.00
N PHE A 349 -9.60 -3.21 24.03
CA PHE A 349 -8.19 -2.87 24.21
C PHE A 349 -8.05 -1.49 24.87
N ASP A 350 -7.03 -1.37 25.70
CA ASP A 350 -6.61 -0.08 26.26
C ASP A 350 -5.61 0.56 25.33
N CYS A 351 -5.68 1.87 25.22
CA CYS A 351 -4.78 2.64 24.39
C CYS A 351 -4.47 3.98 25.03
N GLN A 352 -3.31 4.50 24.67
CA GLN A 352 -2.99 5.91 24.83
C GLN A 352 -3.28 6.58 23.49
N ALA A 353 -4.10 7.63 23.52
CA ALA A 353 -4.51 8.36 22.34
C ALA A 353 -4.34 9.87 22.54
N TYR A 354 -3.73 10.52 21.55
CA TYR A 354 -3.65 11.96 21.40
C TYR A 354 -4.77 12.42 20.49
N PHE A 355 -5.59 13.38 20.95
CA PHE A 355 -6.62 13.99 20.12
C PHE A 355 -6.10 15.30 19.54
N LEU A 356 -6.18 15.41 18.22
CA LEU A 356 -5.58 16.51 17.48
C LEU A 356 -6.25 17.84 17.83
N SER A 357 -5.46 18.91 17.91
CA SER A 357 -5.97 20.27 18.08
C SER A 357 -6.65 20.77 16.79
N LYS A 358 -7.38 21.89 16.88
CA LYS A 358 -7.96 22.56 15.71
C LYS A 358 -6.89 22.96 14.67
N GLU A 359 -5.73 23.41 15.14
CA GLU A 359 -4.60 23.86 14.31
C GLU A 359 -3.95 22.68 13.55
N GLU A 360 -4.05 21.48 14.11
CA GLU A 360 -3.57 20.23 13.50
C GLU A 360 -4.60 19.58 12.56
N GLY A 361 -5.76 20.21 12.37
CA GLY A 361 -6.86 19.68 11.55
C GLY A 361 -7.83 18.75 12.30
N GLY A 362 -7.74 18.71 13.63
CA GLY A 362 -8.64 17.97 14.51
C GLY A 362 -10.02 18.62 14.69
N ARG A 363 -10.75 18.19 15.72
CA ARG A 363 -12.08 18.75 16.03
C ARG A 363 -11.95 20.07 16.78
N GLU A 364 -12.93 20.95 16.60
CA GLU A 364 -13.09 22.12 17.47
C GLU A 364 -13.80 21.76 18.78
N GLU A 365 -14.76 20.85 18.70
CA GLU A 365 -15.60 20.45 19.82
C GLU A 365 -14.93 19.36 20.68
N PRO A 366 -15.08 19.44 22.01
CA PRO A 366 -14.65 18.38 22.91
C PRO A 366 -15.32 17.05 22.62
N ILE A 367 -14.61 15.95 22.89
CA ILE A 367 -15.14 14.60 22.71
C ILE A 367 -15.76 14.14 24.04
N PRO A 368 -17.03 13.68 24.02
CA PRO A 368 -17.72 13.26 25.24
C PRO A 368 -17.14 11.96 25.82
N LYS A 369 -17.48 11.66 27.07
CA LYS A 369 -17.06 10.46 27.81
C LYS A 369 -17.23 9.14 27.05
N GLU A 370 -18.35 9.02 26.34
CA GLU A 370 -18.61 7.91 25.44
C GLU A 370 -18.77 8.46 24.02
N PHE A 371 -18.02 7.91 23.08
CA PHE A 371 -18.07 8.36 21.68
C PHE A 371 -17.98 7.17 20.73
N VAL A 372 -18.40 7.39 19.48
CA VAL A 372 -18.23 6.42 18.40
C VAL A 372 -17.42 7.08 17.29
N LEU A 373 -16.32 6.44 16.91
CA LEU A 373 -15.43 6.90 15.84
C LEU A 373 -15.04 5.72 14.94
N THR A 374 -14.47 6.02 13.78
CA THR A 374 -13.88 5.00 12.92
C THR A 374 -12.39 4.90 13.23
N MET A 375 -11.95 3.72 13.64
CA MET A 375 -10.53 3.41 13.85
C MET A 375 -9.92 2.79 12.60
N TYR A 376 -8.77 3.30 12.17
CA TYR A 376 -7.93 2.73 11.14
C TYR A 376 -6.70 2.11 11.78
N CYS A 377 -6.46 0.83 11.55
CA CYS A 377 -5.27 0.13 12.02
C CYS A 377 -4.76 -0.78 10.91
N ARG A 378 -3.50 -0.60 10.52
CA ARG A 378 -2.88 -1.27 9.38
C ARG A 378 -3.76 -1.11 8.12
N THR A 379 -4.37 -2.20 7.62
CA THR A 379 -5.17 -2.20 6.39
C THR A 379 -6.68 -2.19 6.61
N TYR A 380 -7.16 -2.23 7.86
CA TYR A 380 -8.59 -2.23 8.17
C TYR A 380 -9.07 -0.93 8.79
N ASP A 381 -10.33 -0.65 8.54
CA ASP A 381 -11.15 0.36 9.20
C ASP A 381 -12.32 -0.32 9.94
N ILE A 382 -12.61 0.14 11.15
CA ILE A 382 -13.70 -0.40 11.96
C ILE A 382 -14.29 0.64 12.89
N GLY A 383 -15.62 0.63 13.04
CA GLY A 383 -16.30 1.43 14.06
C GLY A 383 -15.89 0.96 15.46
N VAL A 384 -15.43 1.92 16.27
CA VAL A 384 -15.05 1.72 17.67
C VAL A 384 -15.88 2.63 18.57
N LYS A 385 -16.26 2.11 19.74
CA LYS A 385 -16.78 2.91 20.83
C LYS A 385 -15.66 3.16 21.84
N GLY A 386 -15.40 4.43 22.15
CA GLY A 386 -14.43 4.81 23.16
C GLY A 386 -15.09 5.19 24.47
N ILE A 387 -14.41 4.87 25.58
CA ILE A 387 -14.85 5.19 26.94
C ILE A 387 -13.66 5.79 27.69
N ILE A 388 -13.83 7.02 28.18
CA ILE A 388 -12.87 7.69 29.06
C ILE A 388 -12.97 7.08 30.47
N PRO A 389 -11.84 6.86 31.18
CA PRO A 389 -11.83 6.42 32.58
C PRO A 389 -12.62 7.36 33.52
N GLU A 390 -12.97 6.85 34.70
CA GLU A 390 -13.65 7.64 35.72
C GLU A 390 -12.83 8.85 36.18
N GLY A 391 -13.50 9.97 36.46
CA GLY A 391 -12.87 11.23 36.85
C GLY A 391 -12.74 12.26 35.72
N ARG A 392 -13.10 11.91 34.48
CA ARG A 392 -13.10 12.84 33.34
C ARG A 392 -14.33 12.67 32.45
N GLU A 393 -14.98 13.78 32.13
CA GLU A 393 -16.23 13.78 31.35
C GLU A 393 -16.03 14.05 29.86
N MET A 394 -14.97 14.77 29.49
CA MET A 394 -14.69 15.15 28.10
C MET A 394 -13.18 15.16 27.82
N ILE A 395 -12.83 14.98 26.55
CA ILE A 395 -11.47 15.13 26.02
C ILE A 395 -11.41 16.46 25.27
N MET A 396 -10.50 17.34 25.65
CA MET A 396 -10.25 18.57 24.91
C MET A 396 -9.37 18.28 23.69
N PRO A 397 -9.59 18.95 22.54
CA PRO A 397 -8.66 18.89 21.42
C PRO A 397 -7.25 19.33 21.84
N GLY A 398 -6.22 18.63 21.35
CA GLY A 398 -4.81 18.85 21.71
C GLY A 398 -4.36 18.10 22.98
N GLU A 399 -5.10 17.08 23.42
CA GLU A 399 -4.81 16.40 24.69
C GLU A 399 -4.55 14.90 24.53
N ASP A 400 -3.57 14.40 25.29
CA ASP A 400 -3.30 12.98 25.48
C ASP A 400 -4.22 12.37 26.55
N VAL A 401 -4.78 11.21 26.25
CA VAL A 401 -5.64 10.48 27.18
C VAL A 401 -5.43 8.97 27.08
N THR A 402 -5.51 8.30 28.21
CA THR A 402 -5.63 6.84 28.25
C THR A 402 -7.11 6.48 28.25
N LEU A 403 -7.54 5.64 27.30
CA LEU A 403 -8.94 5.24 27.17
C LEU A 403 -9.05 3.77 26.74
N THR A 404 -10.24 3.21 26.92
CA THR A 404 -10.56 1.85 26.44
C THR A 404 -11.42 1.96 25.19
N LEU A 405 -11.01 1.25 24.13
CA LEU A 405 -11.75 1.13 22.87
C LEU A 405 -12.39 -0.25 22.74
N TYR A 406 -13.61 -0.25 22.22
CA TYR A 406 -14.40 -1.44 21.89
C TYR A 406 -14.68 -1.46 20.40
N SER A 407 -14.16 -2.45 19.67
CA SER A 407 -14.45 -2.59 18.24
C SER A 407 -15.73 -3.37 18.01
N SER A 408 -16.48 -2.98 16.97
CA SER A 408 -17.75 -3.63 16.59
C SER A 408 -17.60 -5.12 16.21
N LYS A 409 -16.39 -5.52 15.79
CA LYS A 409 -16.02 -6.91 15.47
C LYS A 409 -14.63 -7.19 16.03
N ARG A 410 -14.33 -8.46 16.28
CA ARG A 410 -13.01 -8.95 16.67
C ARG A 410 -12.06 -8.85 15.48
N MET A 411 -10.95 -8.16 15.70
CA MET A 411 -9.89 -7.90 14.72
C MET A 411 -8.55 -8.34 15.30
N VAL A 412 -7.58 -8.61 14.43
CA VAL A 412 -6.20 -8.88 14.87
C VAL A 412 -5.62 -7.58 15.41
N MET A 413 -5.27 -7.59 16.69
CA MET A 413 -4.71 -6.43 17.39
C MET A 413 -3.59 -6.88 18.32
N ASP A 414 -2.41 -6.26 18.15
CA ASP A 414 -1.23 -6.54 18.97
C ASP A 414 -0.96 -5.35 19.91
N LYS A 415 -0.31 -5.61 21.05
CA LYS A 415 0.25 -4.54 21.88
C LYS A 415 1.28 -3.75 21.08
N GLY A 416 1.24 -2.42 21.19
CA GLY A 416 2.09 -1.50 20.43
C GLY A 416 1.56 -1.19 19.03
N ALA A 417 0.43 -1.78 18.60
CA ALA A 417 -0.19 -1.42 17.33
C ALA A 417 -0.64 0.04 17.34
N ARG A 418 -0.24 0.77 16.31
CA ARG A 418 -0.63 2.16 16.09
C ARG A 418 -1.95 2.23 15.32
N PHE A 419 -2.78 3.22 15.64
CA PHE A 419 -4.04 3.45 14.96
C PHE A 419 -4.35 4.94 14.86
N THR A 420 -5.28 5.27 13.97
CA THR A 420 -5.86 6.62 13.87
C THR A 420 -7.37 6.56 14.04
N LEU A 421 -7.94 7.60 14.63
CA LEU A 421 -9.37 7.77 14.86
C LEU A 421 -9.87 8.88 13.96
N ARG A 422 -10.99 8.61 13.28
CA ARG A 422 -11.66 9.57 12.39
C ARG A 422 -13.14 9.68 12.71
N ASP A 423 -13.67 10.88 12.53
CA ASP A 423 -15.10 11.16 12.68
C ASP A 423 -15.91 10.80 11.42
N ALA A 424 -17.20 11.13 11.44
CA ALA A 424 -18.12 10.86 10.34
C ALA A 424 -17.78 11.67 9.06
N ASP A 425 -17.17 12.84 9.22
CA ASP A 425 -16.74 13.71 8.13
C ASP A 425 -15.38 13.27 7.54
N ASN A 426 -14.86 12.11 7.98
CA ASN A 426 -13.54 11.62 7.67
C ASN A 426 -12.42 12.61 8.07
N ARG A 427 -12.56 13.40 9.13
CA ARG A 427 -11.42 14.16 9.66
C ARG A 427 -10.62 13.30 10.61
N THR A 428 -9.30 13.47 10.63
CA THR A 428 -8.44 12.79 11.60
C THR A 428 -8.57 13.51 12.93
N VAL A 429 -9.18 12.85 13.92
CA VAL A 429 -9.49 13.46 15.21
C VAL A 429 -8.59 12.99 16.34
N GLY A 430 -8.00 11.79 16.18
CA GLY A 430 -7.06 11.28 17.15
C GLY A 430 -6.09 10.27 16.55
N THR A 431 -5.00 10.04 17.26
CA THR A 431 -4.04 8.97 17.00
C THR A 431 -3.75 8.25 18.29
N GLY A 432 -3.39 6.97 18.22
CA GLY A 432 -3.07 6.24 19.43
C GLY A 432 -2.27 4.99 19.21
N VAL A 433 -1.84 4.44 20.33
CA VAL A 433 -1.10 3.19 20.42
C VAL A 433 -1.80 2.27 21.41
N VAL A 434 -2.01 1.02 21.01
CA VAL A 434 -2.58 0.00 21.88
C VAL A 434 -1.58 -0.35 22.98
N THR A 435 -1.95 -0.14 24.24
CA THR A 435 -1.11 -0.41 25.41
C THR A 435 -1.37 -1.81 25.95
N ASN A 436 -2.62 -2.28 25.88
CA ASN A 436 -3.00 -3.60 26.35
C ASN A 436 -4.19 -4.17 25.58
N THR A 437 -4.25 -5.50 25.45
CA THR A 437 -5.41 -6.20 24.88
C THR A 437 -6.11 -7.01 25.95
N HIS A 438 -7.44 -7.05 25.91
CA HIS A 438 -8.27 -7.74 26.90
C HIS A 438 -8.93 -8.98 26.30
N PRO A 439 -9.41 -9.91 27.15
CA PRO A 439 -10.37 -10.93 26.74
C PRO A 439 -11.61 -10.30 26.12
N ASP A 440 -12.30 -11.06 25.27
CA ASP A 440 -13.51 -10.56 24.63
C ASP A 440 -14.58 -10.25 25.72
N PRO A 441 -15.24 -9.08 25.66
CA PRO A 441 -16.39 -8.77 26.48
C PRO A 441 -17.51 -9.77 26.20
N THR A 442 -18.33 -10.00 27.21
CA THR A 442 -19.45 -10.94 27.12
C THR A 442 -20.47 -10.47 26.07
N PRO A 443 -21.25 -11.38 25.47
CA PRO A 443 -22.31 -11.00 24.52
C PRO A 443 -23.33 -10.00 25.09
N GLU A 444 -23.54 -10.02 26.41
CA GLU A 444 -24.42 -9.12 27.14
C GLU A 444 -23.84 -7.71 27.25
N GLU A 445 -22.55 -7.60 27.57
CA GLU A 445 -21.80 -6.35 27.54
C GLU A 445 -21.86 -5.74 26.13
N LEU A 446 -21.56 -6.51 25.09
CA LEU A 446 -21.63 -6.04 23.70
C LEU A 446 -23.03 -5.53 23.32
N LYS A 447 -24.09 -6.28 23.67
CA LYS A 447 -25.47 -5.85 23.41
C LYS A 447 -25.81 -4.55 24.13
N LYS A 448 -25.35 -4.37 25.38
CA LYS A 448 -25.55 -3.14 26.15
C LYS A 448 -24.77 -1.96 25.57
N PHE A 449 -23.55 -2.20 25.10
CA PHE A 449 -22.67 -1.17 24.53
C PHE A 449 -23.19 -0.60 23.22
N TRP A 450 -23.71 -1.45 22.33
CA TRP A 450 -24.19 -1.04 21.00
C TRP A 450 -25.67 -0.65 20.97
N LYS A 451 -26.50 -1.04 21.95
CA LYS A 451 -27.90 -0.59 22.05
C LYS A 451 -28.06 0.90 22.40
N ARG A 452 -27.10 1.51 23.08
CA ARG A 452 -27.14 2.94 23.48
C ARG A 452 -26.72 3.91 22.36
N ALA A 453 -26.33 3.41 21.20
CA ALA A 453 -25.83 4.21 20.08
C ALA A 453 -26.84 4.32 18.90
N ALA A 454 -28.08 3.86 19.09
CA ALA A 454 -29.16 3.89 18.11
C ALA A 454 -30.24 4.89 18.49
#